data_AF-A0A0D3EV69-F1
#
_entry.id   AF-A0A0D3EV69-F1
#
_cell.length_a   1.000
_cell.length_b   1.000
_cell.length_c   1.000
_cell.angle_alpha   90.00
_cell.angle_beta   90.00
_cell.angle_gamma   90.00
#
_symmetry.space_group_name_H-M   'P 1'
#
loop_
_entity.id
_entity.type
_entity.pdbx_description
1 polymer ?
#
loop_
_entity_poly.entity_id
_entity_poly.type
_entity_poly.pdbx_seq_one_letter_code
_entity_poly.pdbx_strand_id
1 'polypeptide(L)'
;MPHYLRSLLCSIAEARYLNRTLVLDLSVCLAAAYAGGMPEEGKRLAFYIDIEHLQSVVGIVEHKRFWEDWDKWGAQGQLGVRIIEDSRVAPTKFSKSRDPLIVRKFGDVEPGNYWYNVCEGEAEHVLRPPQGAIRTAPSLMDIVDGIISRMQVDFDSVHVGGNDGNLRRRIEESLNGGGRQVYVAGEGINVVLLDALKAKYSSVHYLDAFEELWARDSKWFLEMKRLNGGVPVEFDGYMRELVDREVFLKGKKKVEVLV
;
A
#
# COMPACT_ATOMS: atom_id res chain seq x y z
N MET A 1 -6.02 -3.44 -5.03
CA MET A 1 -5.29 -3.19 -3.78
C MET A 1 -4.86 -4.55 -3.24
N PRO A 2 -3.57 -4.76 -2.96
CA PRO A 2 -3.04 -6.05 -2.49
C PRO A 2 -3.76 -6.56 -1.23
N HIS A 3 -3.89 -7.88 -1.10
CA HIS A 3 -4.67 -8.53 -0.02
C HIS A 3 -4.28 -8.03 1.38
N TYR A 4 -3.00 -7.75 1.63
CA TYR A 4 -2.52 -7.20 2.90
C TYR A 4 -3.14 -5.83 3.22
N LEU A 5 -3.13 -4.88 2.29
CA LEU A 5 -3.68 -3.54 2.55
C LEU A 5 -5.20 -3.58 2.74
N ARG A 6 -5.90 -4.47 2.02
CA ARG A 6 -7.34 -4.71 2.22
C ARG A 6 -7.61 -5.27 3.63
N SER A 7 -6.80 -6.23 4.08
CA SER A 7 -6.84 -6.79 5.43
C SER A 7 -6.55 -5.73 6.50
N LEU A 8 -5.55 -4.87 6.28
CA LEU A 8 -5.19 -3.78 7.18
C LEU A 8 -6.30 -2.75 7.31
N LEU A 9 -6.90 -2.31 6.19
CA LEU A 9 -8.07 -1.40 6.22
C LEU A 9 -9.23 -2.00 7.02
N CYS A 10 -9.47 -3.29 6.84
CA CYS A 10 -10.50 -3.99 7.59
C CYS A 10 -10.17 -4.04 9.10
N SER A 11 -8.90 -4.30 9.44
CA SER A 11 -8.43 -4.34 10.83
C SER A 11 -8.57 -2.98 11.53
N ILE A 12 -8.26 -1.91 10.81
CA ILE A 12 -8.45 -0.53 11.28
C ILE A 12 -9.94 -0.25 11.51
N ALA A 13 -10.81 -0.68 10.61
CA ALA A 13 -12.25 -0.47 10.73
C ALA A 13 -12.82 -1.17 11.97
N GLU A 14 -12.44 -2.43 12.21
CA GLU A 14 -12.86 -3.17 13.41
C GLU A 14 -12.30 -2.53 14.69
N ALA A 15 -11.01 -2.20 14.74
CA ALA A 15 -10.40 -1.59 15.92
C ALA A 15 -11.10 -0.26 16.30
N ARG A 16 -11.39 0.57 15.29
CA ARG A 16 -12.14 1.82 15.49
C ARG A 16 -13.58 1.57 15.94
N TYR A 17 -14.26 0.61 15.34
CA TYR A 17 -15.64 0.26 15.71
C TYR A 17 -15.72 -0.22 17.17
N LEU A 18 -14.75 -1.03 17.60
CA LEU A 18 -14.68 -1.54 18.97
C LEU A 18 -14.06 -0.55 19.97
N ASN A 19 -13.59 0.62 19.50
CA ASN A 19 -12.83 1.60 20.28
C ASN A 19 -11.63 0.98 21.01
N ARG A 20 -10.82 0.22 20.28
CA ARG A 20 -9.66 -0.53 20.79
C ARG A 20 -8.38 -0.14 20.05
N THR A 21 -7.24 -0.32 20.73
CA THR A 21 -5.92 -0.19 20.12
C THR A 21 -5.65 -1.42 19.26
N LEU A 22 -5.16 -1.19 18.04
CA LEU A 22 -4.76 -2.24 17.10
C LEU A 22 -3.34 -2.69 17.42
N VAL A 23 -3.13 -3.99 17.60
CA VAL A 23 -1.79 -4.58 17.64
C VAL A 23 -1.36 -4.83 16.19
N LEU A 24 -0.32 -4.16 15.73
CA LEU A 24 0.14 -4.22 14.34
C LEU A 24 1.61 -4.59 14.26
N ASP A 25 1.94 -5.56 13.42
CA ASP A 25 3.32 -5.88 13.07
C ASP A 25 3.84 -4.87 12.04
N LEU A 26 4.79 -4.02 12.46
CA LEU A 26 5.39 -3.01 11.59
C LEU A 26 6.60 -3.55 10.81
N SER A 27 7.04 -4.78 11.08
CA SER A 27 8.16 -5.43 10.39
C SER A 27 7.77 -6.03 9.04
N VAL A 28 6.49 -6.00 8.68
CA VAL A 28 5.99 -6.57 7.42
C VAL A 28 6.63 -5.89 6.21
N CYS A 29 7.21 -6.69 5.33
CA CYS A 29 7.66 -6.29 3.99
C CYS A 29 6.54 -6.55 2.96
N LEU A 30 5.99 -5.48 2.37
CA LEU A 30 4.88 -5.62 1.43
C LEU A 30 5.29 -6.27 0.11
N ALA A 31 6.53 -6.04 -0.35
CA ALA A 31 7.04 -6.66 -1.58
C ALA A 31 7.14 -8.18 -1.44
N ALA A 32 7.72 -8.67 -0.33
CA ALA A 32 7.80 -10.10 -0.05
C ALA A 32 6.40 -10.72 0.12
N ALA A 33 5.52 -10.07 0.86
CA ALA A 33 4.14 -10.54 1.06
C ALA A 33 3.35 -10.61 -0.26
N TYR A 34 3.62 -9.73 -1.21
CA TYR A 34 3.00 -9.73 -2.53
C TYR A 34 3.56 -10.83 -3.44
N ALA A 35 4.88 -11.06 -3.41
CA ALA A 35 5.56 -12.07 -4.21
C ALA A 35 5.50 -13.51 -3.65
N GLY A 36 4.84 -13.72 -2.50
CA GLY A 36 4.85 -15.00 -1.78
C GLY A 36 6.24 -15.39 -1.26
N GLY A 37 7.14 -14.42 -1.12
CA GLY A 37 8.51 -14.60 -0.69
C GLY A 37 8.69 -14.48 0.83
N MET A 38 9.86 -14.89 1.31
CA MET A 38 10.26 -14.68 2.70
C MET A 38 10.44 -13.19 2.99
N PRO A 39 10.12 -12.70 4.21
CA PRO A 39 10.38 -11.32 4.60
C PRO A 39 11.85 -10.95 4.37
N GLU A 40 12.10 -9.91 3.59
CA GLU A 40 13.45 -9.39 3.36
C GLU A 40 13.96 -8.66 4.61
N GLU A 41 15.17 -9.01 5.05
CA GLU A 41 15.78 -8.42 6.23
C GLU A 41 15.91 -6.89 6.08
N GLY A 42 15.39 -6.15 7.05
CA GLY A 42 15.46 -4.69 7.10
C GLY A 42 14.30 -3.96 6.41
N LYS A 43 13.49 -4.59 5.57
CA LYS A 43 12.29 -3.92 5.03
C LYS A 43 11.13 -3.99 6.02
N ARG A 44 10.41 -2.87 6.15
CA ARG A 44 9.36 -2.68 7.16
C ARG A 44 8.26 -1.81 6.61
N LEU A 45 7.07 -1.92 7.20
CA LEU A 45 5.83 -1.33 6.70
C LEU A 45 5.94 0.19 6.51
N ALA A 46 6.73 0.85 7.36
CA ALA A 46 7.01 2.29 7.32
C ALA A 46 7.71 2.78 6.04
N PHE A 47 8.30 1.88 5.24
CA PHE A 47 8.89 2.26 3.95
C PHE A 47 7.86 2.36 2.81
N TYR A 48 6.65 1.85 3.03
CA TYR A 48 5.58 1.85 2.04
C TYR A 48 4.45 2.80 2.42
N ILE A 49 4.12 2.88 3.72
CA ILE A 49 2.99 3.66 4.21
C ILE A 49 3.40 4.65 5.30
N ASP A 50 2.64 5.75 5.39
CA ASP A 50 2.78 6.76 6.44
C ASP A 50 2.22 6.24 7.77
N ILE A 51 3.10 5.74 8.63
CA ILE A 51 2.74 5.20 9.94
C ILE A 51 2.28 6.28 10.91
N GLU A 52 2.83 7.50 10.82
CA GLU A 52 2.43 8.61 11.69
C GLU A 52 0.98 9.01 11.39
N HIS A 53 0.63 9.15 10.11
CA HIS A 53 -0.75 9.35 9.70
C HIS A 53 -1.65 8.19 10.12
N LEU A 54 -1.21 6.95 9.94
CA LEU A 54 -1.98 5.77 10.35
C LEU A 54 -2.30 5.78 11.85
N GLN A 55 -1.32 6.15 12.68
CA GLN A 55 -1.47 6.30 14.12
C GLN A 55 -2.42 7.43 14.52
N SER A 56 -2.57 8.47 13.71
CA SER A 56 -3.59 9.51 13.92
C SER A 56 -5.02 9.02 13.63
N VAL A 57 -5.17 7.94 12.86
CA VAL A 57 -6.46 7.37 12.45
C VAL A 57 -6.96 6.32 13.44
N VAL A 58 -6.04 5.52 14.00
CA VAL A 58 -6.33 4.48 14.99
C VAL A 58 -5.15 4.32 15.95
N GLY A 59 -5.43 4.05 17.23
CA GLY A 59 -4.37 3.72 18.18
C GLY A 59 -3.66 2.44 17.76
N ILE A 60 -2.33 2.46 17.67
CA ILE A 60 -1.51 1.32 17.28
C ILE A 60 -0.46 1.05 18.34
N VAL A 61 -0.31 -0.23 18.70
CA VAL A 61 0.83 -0.76 19.44
C VAL A 61 1.57 -1.75 18.54
N GLU A 62 2.90 -1.66 18.51
CA GLU A 62 3.72 -2.56 17.72
C GLU A 62 3.67 -3.98 18.32
N HIS A 63 3.54 -4.99 17.46
CA HIS A 63 3.32 -6.39 17.82
C HIS A 63 4.34 -6.94 18.81
N LYS A 64 5.65 -6.81 18.52
CA LYS A 64 6.70 -7.35 19.39
C LYS A 64 6.65 -6.70 20.78
N ARG A 65 6.55 -5.37 20.82
CA ARG A 65 6.42 -4.64 22.08
C ARG A 65 5.17 -5.04 22.86
N PHE A 66 4.03 -5.21 22.18
CA PHE A 66 2.79 -5.63 22.81
C PHE A 66 2.97 -6.95 23.56
N TRP A 67 3.59 -7.96 22.94
CA TRP A 67 3.79 -9.26 23.58
C TRP A 67 4.80 -9.22 24.72
N GLU A 68 5.89 -8.45 24.59
CA GLU A 68 6.84 -8.24 25.69
C GLU A 68 6.17 -7.63 26.93
N ASP A 69 5.22 -6.71 26.75
CA ASP A 69 4.48 -6.11 27.85
C ASP A 69 3.33 -7.00 28.34
N TRP A 70 2.65 -7.70 27.42
CA TRP A 70 1.60 -8.67 27.73
C TRP A 70 2.11 -9.79 28.65
N ASP A 71 3.29 -10.34 28.38
CA ASP A 71 3.90 -11.39 29.20
C ASP A 71 4.19 -10.90 30.63
N LYS A 72 4.65 -9.64 30.78
CA LYS A 72 4.87 -9.02 32.09
C LYS A 72 3.56 -8.82 32.84
N TRP A 73 2.49 -8.41 32.15
CA TRP A 73 1.16 -8.23 32.76
C TRP A 73 0.52 -9.57 33.14
N GLY A 74 0.68 -10.60 32.30
CA GLY A 74 0.19 -11.95 32.58
C GLY A 74 0.86 -12.58 33.81
N ALA A 75 2.12 -12.23 34.08
CA ALA A 75 2.79 -12.62 35.33
C ALA A 75 2.17 -12.00 36.60
N GLN A 76 1.40 -10.90 36.46
CA GLN A 76 0.74 -10.19 37.56
C GLN A 76 -0.71 -10.64 37.81
N GLY A 77 -1.27 -11.52 36.97
CA GLY A 77 -2.64 -12.05 37.09
C GLY A 77 -3.19 -12.61 35.78
N GLN A 78 -4.40 -13.18 35.81
CA GLN A 78 -5.05 -13.71 34.59
C GLN A 78 -5.63 -12.58 33.73
N LEU A 79 -4.97 -12.28 32.61
CA LEU A 79 -5.55 -11.46 31.54
C LEU A 79 -6.49 -12.31 30.67
N GLY A 80 -7.72 -11.85 30.47
CA GLY A 80 -8.67 -12.50 29.58
C GLY A 80 -8.26 -12.36 28.11
N VAL A 81 -8.34 -13.46 27.36
CA VAL A 81 -8.14 -13.49 25.90
C VAL A 81 -9.37 -14.09 25.26
N ARG A 82 -9.91 -13.39 24.25
CA ARG A 82 -10.96 -13.92 23.38
C ARG A 82 -10.37 -14.28 22.03
N ILE A 83 -10.40 -15.56 21.68
CA ILE A 83 -9.98 -16.07 20.38
C ILE A 83 -11.22 -16.23 19.49
N ILE A 84 -11.14 -15.74 18.26
CA ILE A 84 -12.17 -15.86 17.23
C ILE A 84 -11.54 -16.56 16.03
N GLU A 85 -12.04 -17.75 15.70
CA GLU A 85 -11.44 -18.62 14.68
C GLU A 85 -12.15 -18.56 13.32
N ASP A 86 -13.34 -17.95 13.26
CA ASP A 86 -14.13 -17.82 12.03
C ASP A 86 -14.20 -16.34 11.59
N SER A 87 -13.73 -16.07 10.38
CA SER A 87 -13.71 -14.73 9.78
C SER A 87 -15.10 -14.14 9.59
N ARG A 88 -16.15 -14.98 9.52
CA ARG A 88 -17.55 -14.56 9.33
C ARG A 88 -18.20 -14.07 10.62
N VAL A 89 -17.52 -14.18 11.76
CA VAL A 89 -18.07 -13.69 13.03
C VAL A 89 -17.95 -12.16 13.06
N ALA A 90 -19.09 -11.51 12.86
CA ALA A 90 -19.19 -10.04 12.77
C ALA A 90 -18.65 -9.34 14.03
N PRO A 91 -17.91 -8.23 13.87
CA PRO A 91 -17.38 -7.47 15.02
C PRO A 91 -18.46 -6.91 15.96
N THR A 92 -19.67 -6.69 15.46
CA THR A 92 -20.84 -6.20 16.22
C THR A 92 -21.09 -7.01 17.51
N LYS A 93 -20.82 -8.31 17.46
CA LYS A 93 -20.98 -9.25 18.59
C LYS A 93 -20.03 -8.97 19.76
N PHE A 94 -18.97 -8.19 19.54
CA PHE A 94 -17.93 -7.92 20.55
C PHE A 94 -17.94 -6.48 21.07
N SER A 95 -18.89 -5.65 20.64
CA SER A 95 -19.04 -4.26 21.11
C SER A 95 -19.16 -4.12 22.64
N LYS A 96 -19.65 -5.16 23.32
CA LYS A 96 -19.79 -5.22 24.79
C LYS A 96 -18.76 -6.13 25.47
N SER A 97 -17.80 -6.68 24.74
CA SER A 97 -16.77 -7.55 25.31
C SER A 97 -15.89 -6.75 26.28
N ARG A 98 -15.67 -7.32 27.46
CA ARG A 98 -14.73 -6.81 28.48
C ARG A 98 -13.36 -7.48 28.42
N ASP A 99 -13.15 -8.38 27.47
CA ASP A 99 -11.88 -9.08 27.32
C ASP A 99 -10.80 -8.06 26.95
N PRO A 100 -9.65 -8.01 27.67
CA PRO A 100 -8.55 -7.11 27.35
C PRO A 100 -8.03 -7.30 25.93
N LEU A 101 -7.90 -8.55 25.48
CA LEU A 101 -7.40 -8.91 24.16
C LEU A 101 -8.44 -9.70 23.36
N ILE A 102 -8.65 -9.28 22.12
CA ILE A 102 -9.41 -10.02 21.11
C ILE A 102 -8.42 -10.40 20.02
N VAL A 103 -8.27 -11.70 19.76
CA VAL A 103 -7.41 -12.25 18.71
C VAL A 103 -8.29 -12.92 17.67
N ARG A 104 -8.17 -12.48 16.42
CA ARG A 104 -8.70 -13.22 15.28
C ARG A 104 -7.59 -14.15 14.76
N LYS A 105 -7.82 -15.46 14.84
CA LYS A 105 -6.87 -16.48 14.43
C LYS A 105 -7.56 -17.43 13.46
N PHE A 106 -7.42 -17.17 12.18
CA PHE A 106 -7.97 -18.05 11.14
C PHE A 106 -7.01 -19.21 10.89
N GLY A 107 -7.54 -20.35 10.48
CA GLY A 107 -6.72 -21.48 10.04
C GLY A 107 -6.06 -21.23 8.68
N ASP A 108 -5.28 -22.19 8.20
CA ASP A 108 -4.51 -22.05 6.95
C ASP A 108 -5.31 -22.40 5.68
N VAL A 109 -6.60 -22.75 5.82
CA VAL A 109 -7.41 -23.27 4.71
C VAL A 109 -8.15 -22.14 4.00
N GLU A 110 -7.81 -21.91 2.73
CA GLU A 110 -8.57 -21.03 1.84
C GLU A 110 -10.01 -21.55 1.60
N PRO A 111 -10.98 -20.65 1.34
CA PRO A 111 -10.85 -19.19 1.23
C PRO A 111 -11.10 -18.44 2.56
N GLY A 112 -11.24 -19.17 3.68
CA GLY A 112 -11.69 -18.62 4.97
C GLY A 112 -10.59 -17.95 5.82
N ASN A 113 -9.36 -17.95 5.35
CA ASN A 113 -8.17 -17.48 6.07
C ASN A 113 -7.84 -16.00 5.83
N TYR A 114 -8.54 -15.33 4.92
CA TYR A 114 -8.28 -13.93 4.59
C TYR A 114 -8.96 -12.96 5.56
N TRP A 115 -8.16 -12.09 6.17
CA TRP A 115 -8.64 -11.13 7.17
C TRP A 115 -9.68 -10.16 6.62
N TYR A 116 -9.57 -9.74 5.36
CA TYR A 116 -10.55 -8.84 4.75
C TYR A 116 -11.99 -9.39 4.74
N ASN A 117 -12.18 -10.72 4.86
CA ASN A 117 -13.51 -11.33 4.98
C ASN A 117 -14.27 -10.88 6.23
N VAL A 118 -13.57 -10.38 7.27
CA VAL A 118 -14.18 -9.84 8.50
C VAL A 118 -15.09 -8.65 8.23
N CYS A 119 -14.82 -7.91 7.15
CA CYS A 119 -15.60 -6.74 6.76
C CYS A 119 -16.70 -7.05 5.73
N GLU A 120 -16.87 -8.30 5.35
CA GLU A 120 -17.90 -8.72 4.40
C GLU A 120 -19.22 -9.07 5.11
N GLY A 121 -20.31 -9.17 4.35
CA GLY A 121 -21.62 -9.58 4.86
C GLY A 121 -22.21 -8.58 5.86
N GLU A 122 -22.64 -9.06 7.04
CA GLU A 122 -23.27 -8.22 8.08
C GLU A 122 -22.37 -7.04 8.52
N ALA A 123 -21.05 -7.23 8.47
CA ALA A 123 -20.09 -6.22 8.88
C ALA A 123 -19.94 -5.06 7.87
N GLU A 124 -20.26 -5.26 6.58
CA GLU A 124 -20.03 -4.29 5.51
C GLU A 124 -20.78 -2.97 5.75
N HIS A 125 -21.99 -3.05 6.32
CA HIS A 125 -22.82 -1.87 6.59
C HIS A 125 -22.45 -1.16 7.89
N VAL A 126 -21.70 -1.82 8.76
CA VAL A 126 -21.38 -1.34 10.12
C VAL A 126 -19.96 -0.83 10.19
N LEU A 127 -19.02 -1.59 9.65
CA LEU A 127 -17.63 -1.20 9.51
C LEU A 127 -17.53 -0.31 8.28
N ARG A 128 -17.19 0.96 8.48
CA ARG A 128 -16.84 1.86 7.39
C ARG A 128 -15.32 1.96 7.35
N PRO A 129 -14.63 1.27 6.42
CA PRO A 129 -13.19 1.43 6.26
C PRO A 129 -12.87 2.92 6.07
N PRO A 130 -12.00 3.49 6.89
CA PRO A 130 -11.70 4.91 6.81
C PRO A 130 -10.97 5.21 5.49
N GLN A 131 -11.64 5.95 4.60
CA GLN A 131 -11.04 6.41 3.36
C GLN A 131 -9.79 7.24 3.65
N GLY A 132 -8.72 6.98 2.91
CA GLY A 132 -7.44 7.68 3.08
C GLY A 132 -6.74 7.39 4.41
N ALA A 133 -7.10 6.32 5.12
CA ALA A 133 -6.38 5.89 6.32
C ALA A 133 -4.97 5.41 6.01
N ILE A 134 -4.82 4.65 4.93
CA ILE A 134 -3.52 4.24 4.41
C ILE A 134 -3.08 5.30 3.41
N ARG A 135 -1.93 5.91 3.66
CA ARG A 135 -1.26 6.84 2.76
C ARG A 135 0.12 6.32 2.42
N THR A 136 0.58 6.63 1.22
CA THR A 136 1.95 6.37 0.78
C THR A 136 2.96 7.06 1.70
N ALA A 137 4.07 6.39 2.01
CA ALA A 137 5.08 6.92 2.92
C ALA A 137 5.64 8.27 2.42
N PRO A 138 5.98 9.22 3.33
CA PRO A 138 6.52 10.52 2.94
C PRO A 138 7.78 10.42 2.07
N SER A 139 8.67 9.46 2.33
CA SER A 139 9.88 9.24 1.53
C SER A 139 9.58 8.83 0.08
N LEU A 140 8.47 8.14 -0.17
CA LEU A 140 8.01 7.81 -1.52
C LEU A 140 7.31 9.01 -2.17
N MET A 141 6.58 9.81 -1.39
CA MET A 141 5.98 11.06 -1.87
C MET A 141 7.04 12.08 -2.32
N ASP A 142 8.21 12.12 -1.66
CA ASP A 142 9.35 12.92 -2.10
C ASP A 142 9.83 12.53 -3.52
N ILE A 143 9.78 11.23 -3.86
CA ILE A 143 10.08 10.76 -5.22
C ILE A 143 8.99 11.22 -6.19
N VAL A 144 7.71 11.08 -5.81
CA VAL A 144 6.56 11.54 -6.62
C VAL A 144 6.69 13.03 -6.95
N ASP A 145 6.98 13.85 -5.95
CA ASP A 145 7.19 15.29 -6.14
C ASP A 145 8.44 15.56 -7.00
N GLY A 146 9.50 14.78 -6.82
CA GLY A 146 10.69 14.80 -7.65
C GLY A 146 10.42 14.52 -9.13
N ILE A 147 9.55 13.54 -9.43
CA ILE A 147 9.10 13.21 -10.79
C ILE A 147 8.28 14.37 -11.37
N ILE A 148 7.26 14.81 -10.64
CA ILE A 148 6.34 15.86 -11.10
C ILE A 148 7.10 17.18 -11.35
N SER A 149 8.09 17.52 -10.53
CA SER A 149 8.90 18.74 -10.71
C SER A 149 9.77 18.74 -11.98
N ARG A 150 10.13 17.55 -12.51
CA ARG A 150 10.86 17.38 -13.77
C ARG A 150 9.93 17.33 -14.99
N MET A 151 8.64 17.15 -14.74
CA MET A 151 7.58 17.18 -15.74
C MET A 151 6.92 18.57 -15.78
N GLN A 152 6.13 18.83 -16.81
CA GLN A 152 5.24 19.99 -16.81
C GLN A 152 4.12 19.78 -15.78
N VAL A 153 3.76 20.84 -15.05
CA VAL A 153 2.72 20.82 -14.00
C VAL A 153 1.39 20.26 -14.50
N ASP A 154 1.03 20.54 -15.76
CA ASP A 154 -0.20 20.09 -16.41
C ASP A 154 0.06 18.92 -17.37
N PHE A 155 0.40 17.73 -16.84
CA PHE A 155 0.54 16.50 -17.63
C PHE A 155 -0.73 15.66 -17.67
N ASP A 156 -0.86 14.82 -18.70
CA ASP A 156 -1.85 13.75 -18.76
C ASP A 156 -1.23 12.43 -18.31
N SER A 157 -2.04 11.52 -17.80
CA SER A 157 -1.57 10.26 -17.22
C SER A 157 -2.40 9.08 -17.69
N VAL A 158 -1.71 7.97 -17.92
CA VAL A 158 -2.29 6.70 -18.34
C VAL A 158 -1.75 5.63 -17.42
N HIS A 159 -2.64 4.78 -16.92
CA HIS A 159 -2.25 3.55 -16.26
C HIS A 159 -2.56 2.38 -17.19
N VAL A 160 -1.55 1.57 -17.50
CA VAL A 160 -1.66 0.38 -18.34
C VAL A 160 -1.60 -0.87 -17.48
N GLY A 161 -2.52 -1.81 -17.70
CA GLY A 161 -2.50 -3.11 -17.04
C GLY A 161 -2.83 -4.22 -18.02
N GLY A 162 -1.96 -5.24 -18.06
CA GLY A 162 -2.09 -6.39 -18.94
C GLY A 162 -1.36 -6.26 -20.28
N ASN A 163 -1.39 -7.33 -21.08
CA ASN A 163 -0.69 -7.41 -22.36
C ASN A 163 -1.73 -7.45 -23.51
N ASP A 164 -2.31 -6.30 -23.84
CA ASP A 164 -3.28 -6.17 -24.95
C ASP A 164 -2.60 -5.54 -26.17
N GLY A 165 -2.71 -6.21 -27.32
CA GLY A 165 -2.22 -5.70 -28.60
C GLY A 165 -2.85 -4.37 -29.03
N ASN A 166 -3.97 -3.98 -28.43
CA ASN A 166 -4.68 -2.73 -28.70
C ASN A 166 -4.40 -1.60 -27.68
N LEU A 167 -3.50 -1.80 -26.70
CA LEU A 167 -3.15 -0.79 -25.69
C LEU A 167 -2.89 0.58 -26.33
N ARG A 168 -2.07 0.61 -27.38
CA ARG A 168 -1.76 1.82 -28.15
C ARG A 168 -3.02 2.55 -28.61
N ARG A 169 -3.92 1.85 -29.30
CA ARG A 169 -5.13 2.46 -29.87
C ARG A 169 -6.01 3.04 -28.76
N ARG A 170 -6.20 2.30 -27.66
CA ARG A 170 -7.01 2.75 -26.52
C ARG A 170 -6.43 4.00 -25.86
N ILE A 171 -5.11 4.08 -25.71
CA ILE A 171 -4.42 5.27 -25.20
C ILE A 171 -4.63 6.45 -26.15
N GLU A 172 -4.44 6.22 -27.45
CA GLU A 172 -4.56 7.25 -28.48
C GLU A 172 -5.99 7.80 -28.68
N GLU A 173 -7.01 6.97 -28.48
CA GLU A 173 -8.42 7.39 -28.50
C GLU A 173 -8.78 8.16 -27.21
N SER A 174 -8.17 7.78 -26.09
CA SER A 174 -8.46 8.35 -24.79
C SER A 174 -7.72 9.67 -24.55
N LEU A 175 -6.53 9.84 -25.11
CA LEU A 175 -5.76 11.07 -25.01
C LEU A 175 -5.88 11.88 -26.30
N ASN A 176 -6.51 13.05 -26.23
CA ASN A 176 -6.44 14.01 -27.31
C ASN A 176 -5.02 14.57 -27.26
N GLY A 177 -4.22 14.41 -28.33
CA GLY A 177 -2.79 14.81 -28.41
C GLY A 177 -2.51 16.32 -28.29
N GLY A 178 -3.16 17.00 -27.35
CA GLY A 178 -3.19 18.44 -27.15
C GLY A 178 -1.95 19.02 -26.47
N GLY A 179 -0.77 18.58 -26.89
CA GLY A 179 0.52 19.20 -26.57
C GLY A 179 1.08 18.97 -25.16
N ARG A 180 0.28 18.45 -24.21
CA ARG A 180 0.72 18.15 -22.84
C ARG A 180 1.57 16.89 -22.79
N GLN A 181 2.52 16.86 -21.85
CA GLN A 181 3.32 15.67 -21.57
C GLN A 181 2.43 14.53 -21.07
N VAL A 182 2.85 13.29 -21.32
CA VAL A 182 2.13 12.09 -20.89
C VAL A 182 2.99 11.27 -19.93
N TYR A 183 2.45 10.94 -18.76
CA TYR A 183 3.01 9.91 -17.87
C TYR A 183 2.32 8.57 -18.14
N VAL A 184 3.12 7.51 -18.32
CA VAL A 184 2.63 6.14 -18.46
C VAL A 184 3.05 5.35 -17.23
N ALA A 185 2.06 4.93 -16.45
CA ALA A 185 2.19 4.14 -15.23
C ALA A 185 1.80 2.68 -15.48
N GLY A 186 2.37 1.76 -14.72
CA GLY A 186 1.97 0.36 -14.70
C GLY A 186 2.92 -0.58 -15.45
N GLU A 187 2.50 -1.83 -15.57
CA GLU A 187 3.31 -2.91 -16.12
C GLU A 187 3.13 -3.06 -17.64
N GLY A 188 4.08 -3.71 -18.31
CA GLY A 188 3.99 -3.98 -19.76
C GLY A 188 4.40 -2.81 -20.67
N ILE A 189 4.96 -1.74 -20.09
CA ILE A 189 5.61 -0.67 -20.84
C ILE A 189 6.85 -1.24 -21.53
N ASN A 190 6.82 -1.30 -22.86
CA ASN A 190 7.95 -1.75 -23.67
C ASN A 190 8.37 -0.67 -24.67
N VAL A 191 9.54 -0.86 -25.28
CA VAL A 191 10.13 0.08 -26.23
C VAL A 191 9.19 0.36 -27.41
N VAL A 192 8.48 -0.66 -27.92
CA VAL A 192 7.55 -0.51 -29.05
C VAL A 192 6.39 0.41 -28.72
N LEU A 193 5.77 0.25 -27.54
CA LEU A 193 4.70 1.12 -27.07
C LEU A 193 5.22 2.55 -26.84
N LEU A 194 6.37 2.69 -26.18
CA LEU A 194 6.96 3.99 -25.89
C LEU A 194 7.32 4.76 -27.16
N ASP A 195 7.93 4.12 -28.15
CA ASP A 195 8.30 4.76 -29.41
C ASP A 195 7.06 5.22 -30.19
N ALA A 196 6.00 4.39 -30.19
CA ALA A 196 4.73 4.75 -30.82
C ALA A 196 4.07 5.96 -30.14
N LEU A 197 4.10 6.04 -28.81
CA LEU A 197 3.57 7.18 -28.07
C LEU A 197 4.43 8.43 -28.29
N LYS A 198 5.77 8.31 -28.27
CA LYS A 198 6.70 9.42 -28.53
C LYS A 198 6.54 10.01 -29.94
N ALA A 199 6.06 9.24 -30.91
CA ALA A 199 5.76 9.73 -32.25
C ALA A 199 4.54 10.68 -32.30
N LYS A 200 3.65 10.62 -31.29
CA LYS A 200 2.38 11.38 -31.26
C LYS A 200 2.31 12.44 -30.16
N TYR A 201 3.02 12.23 -29.05
CA TYR A 201 3.06 13.15 -27.92
C TYR A 201 4.42 13.85 -27.82
N SER A 202 4.41 15.12 -27.41
CA SER A 202 5.60 15.97 -27.31
C SER A 202 6.64 15.42 -26.33
N SER A 203 6.20 14.79 -25.23
CA SER A 203 7.07 14.06 -24.30
C SER A 203 6.28 12.96 -23.61
N VAL A 204 6.89 11.78 -23.52
CA VAL A 204 6.34 10.61 -22.83
C VAL A 204 7.31 10.21 -21.74
N HIS A 205 6.81 10.15 -20.52
CA HIS A 205 7.54 9.80 -19.31
C HIS A 205 6.95 8.52 -18.71
N TYR A 206 7.79 7.79 -18.00
CA TYR A 206 7.47 6.56 -17.28
C TYR A 206 8.46 6.46 -16.12
N LEU A 207 8.18 5.61 -15.13
CA LEU A 207 8.93 5.58 -13.88
C LEU A 207 10.45 5.54 -14.09
N ASP A 208 10.96 4.56 -14.86
CA ASP A 208 12.40 4.36 -15.04
C ASP A 208 13.14 5.52 -15.71
N ALA A 209 12.44 6.47 -16.33
CA ALA A 209 13.07 7.69 -16.81
C ALA A 209 13.58 8.60 -15.67
N PHE A 210 13.25 8.29 -14.42
CA PHE A 210 13.60 9.04 -13.21
C PHE A 210 14.39 8.21 -12.18
N GLU A 211 15.06 7.14 -12.65
CA GLU A 211 15.81 6.21 -11.79
C GLU A 211 16.78 6.93 -10.83
N GLU A 212 17.34 8.07 -11.22
CA GLU A 212 18.26 8.84 -10.39
C GLU A 212 17.67 9.28 -9.05
N LEU A 213 16.34 9.29 -8.90
CA LEU A 213 15.67 9.62 -7.65
C LEU A 213 15.84 8.55 -6.57
N TRP A 214 16.02 7.29 -6.94
CA TRP A 214 16.19 6.15 -6.01
C TRP A 214 17.42 5.29 -6.30
N ALA A 215 18.20 5.63 -7.33
CA ALA A 215 19.46 4.96 -7.67
C ALA A 215 20.44 4.95 -6.48
N ARG A 216 21.48 4.12 -6.59
CA ARG A 216 22.57 4.10 -5.60
C ARG A 216 23.12 5.52 -5.41
N ASP A 217 23.34 5.88 -4.16
CA ASP A 217 23.81 7.21 -3.71
C ASP A 217 22.82 8.37 -3.93
N SER A 218 21.57 8.12 -4.34
CA SER A 218 20.54 9.15 -4.33
C SER A 218 20.23 9.61 -2.90
N LYS A 219 19.63 10.82 -2.78
CA LYS A 219 19.17 11.34 -1.49
C LYS A 219 18.23 10.35 -0.79
N TRP A 220 17.30 9.76 -1.53
CA TRP A 220 16.38 8.76 -1.01
C TRP A 220 17.14 7.53 -0.51
N PHE A 221 18.01 6.96 -1.34
CA PHE A 221 18.76 5.74 -0.99
C PHE A 221 19.59 5.91 0.29
N LEU A 222 20.32 7.03 0.39
CA LEU A 222 21.16 7.33 1.55
C LEU A 222 20.33 7.52 2.82
N GLU A 223 19.18 8.18 2.73
CA GLU A 223 18.29 8.38 3.88
C GLU A 223 17.63 7.07 4.32
N MET A 224 17.13 6.26 3.39
CA MET A 224 16.53 4.98 3.72
C MET A 224 17.55 4.03 4.35
N LYS A 225 18.78 3.99 3.83
CA LYS A 225 19.88 3.24 4.45
C LYS A 225 20.16 3.71 5.88
N ARG A 226 20.16 5.02 6.12
CA ARG A 226 20.38 5.60 7.46
C ARG A 226 19.25 5.21 8.42
N LEU A 227 17.99 5.34 8.00
CA LEU A 227 16.82 4.97 8.78
C LEU A 227 16.76 3.46 9.06
N ASN A 228 17.33 2.66 8.18
CA ASN A 228 17.41 1.20 8.31
C ASN A 228 18.71 0.70 8.97
N GLY A 229 19.30 1.50 9.87
CA GLY A 229 20.48 1.06 10.64
C GLY A 229 21.73 0.78 9.80
N GLY A 230 21.86 1.40 8.63
CA GLY A 230 22.97 1.21 7.71
C GLY A 230 22.75 0.13 6.65
N VAL A 231 21.64 -0.61 6.71
CA VAL A 231 21.29 -1.65 5.73
C VAL A 231 20.61 -0.99 4.52
N PRO A 232 21.15 -1.14 3.30
CA PRO A 232 20.52 -0.59 2.08
C PRO A 232 19.08 -1.07 1.92
N VAL A 233 18.21 -0.16 1.45
CA VAL A 233 16.82 -0.48 1.09
C VAL A 233 16.71 -0.37 -0.42
N GLU A 234 16.36 -1.47 -1.08
CA GLU A 234 16.10 -1.46 -2.52
C GLU A 234 14.73 -0.86 -2.83
N PHE A 235 14.66 -0.07 -3.90
CA PHE A 235 13.41 0.45 -4.44
C PHE A 235 12.68 -0.65 -5.23
N ASP A 236 11.94 -1.48 -4.48
CA ASP A 236 11.32 -2.70 -5.00
C ASP A 236 10.06 -2.46 -5.85
N GLY A 237 9.54 -3.54 -6.45
CA GLY A 237 8.34 -3.51 -7.28
C GLY A 237 7.12 -2.90 -6.59
N TYR A 238 6.95 -3.11 -5.29
CA TYR A 238 5.81 -2.57 -4.56
C TYR A 238 5.96 -1.05 -4.35
N MET A 239 7.16 -0.57 -4.03
CA MET A 239 7.43 0.87 -3.98
C MET A 239 7.23 1.54 -5.35
N ARG A 240 7.64 0.85 -6.41
CA ARG A 240 7.45 1.30 -7.80
C ARG A 240 5.97 1.45 -8.12
N GLU A 241 5.15 0.46 -7.83
CA GLU A 241 3.69 0.53 -8.01
C GLU A 241 3.06 1.69 -7.22
N LEU A 242 3.46 1.89 -5.97
CA LEU A 242 2.96 2.99 -5.14
C LEU A 242 3.31 4.36 -5.75
N VAL A 243 4.57 4.57 -6.13
CA VAL A 243 5.02 5.83 -6.77
C VAL A 243 4.32 6.03 -8.11
N ASP A 244 4.25 5.00 -8.96
CA ASP A 244 3.56 5.06 -10.25
C ASP A 244 2.10 5.47 -10.10
N ARG A 245 1.41 4.85 -9.13
CA ARG A 245 0.01 5.14 -8.84
C ARG A 245 -0.17 6.57 -8.38
N GLU A 246 0.68 7.06 -7.48
CA GLU A 246 0.61 8.43 -6.99
C GLU A 246 0.86 9.45 -8.11
N VAL A 247 1.89 9.25 -8.95
CA VAL A 247 2.14 10.13 -10.10
C VAL A 247 0.95 10.13 -11.06
N PHE A 248 0.41 8.94 -11.39
CA PHE A 248 -0.80 8.82 -12.21
C PHE A 248 -1.97 9.63 -11.63
N LEU A 249 -2.21 9.54 -10.32
CA LEU A 249 -3.34 10.24 -9.70
C LEU A 249 -3.26 11.77 -9.81
N LYS A 250 -2.04 12.32 -9.94
CA LYS A 250 -1.76 13.76 -10.10
C LYS A 250 -1.97 14.27 -11.52
N GLY A 251 -2.08 13.40 -12.52
CA GLY A 251 -2.34 13.80 -13.89
C GLY A 251 -3.69 14.52 -14.04
N LYS A 252 -3.73 15.51 -14.93
CA LYS A 252 -4.93 16.33 -15.19
C LYS A 252 -6.04 15.50 -15.84
N LYS A 253 -5.70 14.78 -16.91
CA LYS A 253 -6.51 13.66 -17.42
C LYS A 253 -5.90 12.35 -16.94
N LYS A 254 -6.76 11.46 -16.45
CA LYS A 254 -6.41 10.13 -15.96
C LYS A 254 -7.14 9.11 -16.81
N VAL A 255 -6.40 8.24 -17.47
CA VAL A 255 -6.96 7.17 -18.30
C VAL A 255 -6.50 5.83 -17.75
N GLU A 256 -7.45 5.00 -17.35
CA GLU A 256 -7.20 3.61 -16.99
C GLU A 256 -7.40 2.74 -18.23
N VAL A 257 -6.33 2.08 -18.69
CA VAL A 257 -6.35 1.11 -19.80
C VAL A 257 -6.01 -0.25 -19.23
N LEU A 258 -6.99 -0.80 -18.51
CA LEU A 258 -6.94 -2.14 -17.93
C LEU A 258 -7.58 -3.14 -18.90
N VAL A 259 -7.07 -4.37 -18.89
CA VAL A 259 -7.67 -5.55 -19.54
C VAL A 259 -8.47 -6.34 -18.52
#